data_AF-A0A2E7XA25-F1
#
_entry.id   AF-A0A2E7XA25-F1
#
_cell.length_a   1.000
_cell.length_b   1.000
_cell.length_c   1.000
_cell.angle_alpha   90.00
_cell.angle_beta   90.00
_cell.angle_gamma   90.00
#
_symmetry.space_group_name_H-M   'P 1'
#
loop_
_entity.id
_entity.type
_entity.pdbx_description
1 polymer ?
#
loop_
_entity_poly.entity_id
_entity_poly.type
_entity_poly.pdbx_seq_one_letter_code
_entity_poly.pdbx_strand_id
1 'polypeptide(L)' 'MKGYAPDWRVRHRKCGESVDAASRGHVRVTARSLKKFYLGRCGACGEFGWLILERDPNWRFTPGPPDR' A
#
# COMPACT_ATOMS: atom_id res chain seq x y z
N MET A 1 5.08 -9.51 11.63
CA MET A 1 5.03 -9.91 10.21
C MET A 1 4.59 -8.71 9.38
N LYS A 2 5.41 -8.25 8.43
CA LYS A 2 4.97 -7.29 7.41
C LYS A 2 3.98 -8.02 6.50
N GLY A 3 2.76 -7.51 6.36
CA GLY A 3 1.63 -8.23 5.75
C GLY A 3 1.83 -8.67 4.29
N TYR A 4 0.94 -9.56 3.84
CA TYR A 4 0.98 -10.35 2.59
C TYR A 4 0.80 -9.55 1.27
N ALA A 5 0.97 -8.22 1.29
CA ALA A 5 0.94 -7.35 0.11
C ALA A 5 2.11 -6.32 0.14
N PRO A 6 3.36 -6.79 0.20
CA PRO A 6 4.54 -5.93 0.37
C PRO A 6 4.87 -5.12 -0.90
N ASP A 7 4.33 -5.51 -2.05
CA ASP A 7 4.45 -4.83 -3.34
C ASP A 7 3.39 -3.74 -3.54
N TRP A 8 2.55 -3.44 -2.54
CA TRP A 8 1.49 -2.44 -2.66
C TRP A 8 1.68 -1.27 -1.70
N ARG A 9 1.38 -0.08 -2.19
CA ARG A 9 1.42 1.18 -1.43
C ARG A 9 0.13 1.95 -1.58
N VAL A 10 -0.21 2.69 -0.53
CA VAL A 10 -1.35 3.60 -0.50
C VAL A 10 -0.84 5.02 -0.49
N ARG A 11 -1.12 5.75 -1.57
CA ARG A 11 -0.83 7.16 -1.73
C ARG A 11 -2.05 8.04 -1.53
N HIS A 12 -1.94 9.11 -0.76
CA HIS A 12 -3.01 10.11 -0.69
C HIS A 12 -2.90 11.09 -1.87
N ARG A 13 -4.01 11.30 -2.58
CA ARG A 13 -4.02 12.12 -3.79
C ARG A 13 -3.69 13.58 -3.53
N LYS A 14 -4.05 14.12 -2.37
CA LYS A 14 -3.87 15.55 -2.03
C LYS A 14 -2.50 15.84 -1.42
N CYS A 15 -2.15 15.18 -0.32
CA CYS A 15 -0.87 15.44 0.37
C CYS A 15 0.31 14.65 -0.20
N GLY A 16 0.09 13.69 -1.10
CA GLY A 16 1.14 12.90 -1.74
C GLY A 16 1.76 11.80 -0.88
N GLU A 17 1.44 11.74 0.41
CA GLU A 17 1.96 10.75 1.35
C GLU A 17 1.74 9.32 0.83
N SER A 18 2.77 8.47 0.90
CA SER A 18 2.74 7.09 0.41
C SER A 18 3.27 6.10 1.45
N VAL A 19 2.37 5.27 1.97
CA VAL A 19 2.66 4.26 3.00
C VAL A 19 2.44 2.85 2.47
N ASP A 20 3.06 1.85 3.09
CA ASP A 20 2.82 0.45 2.75
C ASP A 20 1.34 0.09 2.93
N ALA A 21 0.78 -0.66 1.98
CA ALA A 21 -0.61 -1.08 2.02
C ALA A 21 -0.91 -1.96 3.26
N ALA A 22 0.06 -2.79 3.66
CA ALA A 22 -0.02 -3.60 4.87
C ALA A 22 -0.20 -2.75 6.14
N SER A 23 0.47 -1.59 6.24
CA SER A 23 0.33 -0.65 7.36
C SER A 23 -1.07 -0.03 7.46
N ARG A 24 -1.88 -0.16 6.42
CA ARG A 24 -3.29 0.25 6.38
C ARG A 24 -4.28 -0.90 6.44
N GLY A 25 -3.81 -2.11 6.76
CA GLY A 25 -4.67 -3.29 6.85
C GLY A 25 -5.08 -3.87 5.49
N HIS A 26 -4.50 -3.39 4.39
CA HIS A 26 -4.65 -4.06 3.09
C HIS A 26 -3.73 -5.28 3.07
N VAL A 27 -4.22 -6.38 3.63
CA VAL A 27 -3.49 -7.66 3.72
C VAL A 27 -3.63 -8.48 2.42
N ARG A 28 -4.72 -8.30 1.69
CA ARG A 28 -4.96 -8.92 0.38
C ARG A 28 -5.49 -7.88 -0.60
N VAL A 29 -4.77 -7.68 -1.70
CA VAL A 29 -5.20 -6.82 -2.80
C VAL A 29 -5.56 -7.70 -3.98
N THR A 30 -6.85 -7.98 -4.16
CA THR A 30 -7.38 -8.78 -5.30
C THR A 30 -7.68 -7.90 -6.51
N ALA A 31 -6.96 -6.79 -6.69
CA ALA A 31 -7.19 -5.89 -7.80
C ALA A 31 -6.66 -6.52 -9.10
N ARG A 32 -7.54 -6.71 -10.09
CA ARG A 32 -7.13 -7.10 -11.44
C ARG A 32 -6.29 -6.01 -12.12
N SER A 33 -6.38 -4.77 -11.64
CA SER A 33 -5.68 -3.58 -12.13
C SER A 33 -4.50 -3.23 -11.22
N LEU A 34 -3.42 -2.71 -11.80
CA LEU A 34 -2.20 -2.28 -11.07
C LEU A 34 -2.42 -1.07 -10.14
N LYS A 35 -3.59 -0.44 -10.20
CA LYS A 35 -4.02 0.67 -9.34
C LYS A 35 -5.50 0.54 -8.98
N LYS A 36 -5.86 0.95 -7.77
CA LYS A 36 -7.24 1.05 -7.26
C LYS A 36 -7.40 2.37 -6.51
N PHE A 37 -8.55 3.01 -6.67
CA PHE A 37 -8.89 4.25 -5.98
C PHE A 37 -9.99 3.97 -4.95
N TYR A 38 -9.87 4.55 -3.77
CA TYR A 38 -10.90 4.46 -2.74
C TYR A 38 -10.89 5.70 -1.85
N LEU A 39 -12.02 5.99 -1.20
CA LEU A 39 -12.13 7.07 -0.23
C LEU A 39 -11.68 6.58 1.15
N GLY A 40 -10.91 7.40 1.84
CA GLY A 40 -10.51 7.11 3.21
C GLY A 40 -9.78 8.28 3.85
N ARG A 41 -9.54 8.15 5.16
CA ARG A 41 -8.81 9.16 5.92
C ARG A 41 -7.31 8.97 5.73
N CYS A 42 -6.58 10.04 5.44
CA CYS A 42 -5.13 10.06 5.42
C CYS A 42 -4.58 10.01 6.86
N GLY A 43 -3.62 9.13 7.12
CA GLY A 43 -3.03 8.95 8.45
C GLY A 43 -1.94 9.98 8.74
N ALA A 44 -1.35 10.58 7.70
CA ALA A 44 -0.34 11.62 7.86
C ALA A 44 -0.97 13.01 8.00
N CYS A 45 -1.83 13.41 7.06
CA CYS A 45 -2.42 14.76 7.09
C CYS A 45 -3.81 14.82 7.77
N GLY A 46 -4.37 13.68 8.19
CA GLY A 46 -5.67 13.62 8.87
C GLY A 46 -6.90 13.92 8.01
N GLU A 47 -6.73 14.34 6.76
CA GLU A 47 -7.84 14.69 5.87
C GLU A 47 -8.53 13.46 5.26
N PHE A 48 -9.83 13.59 5.02
CA PHE A 48 -10.61 12.60 4.29
C PHE A 48 -10.54 12.89 2.78
N GLY A 49 -10.20 11.89 1.97
CA GLY A 49 -10.04 12.10 0.54
C GLY A 49 -9.74 10.83 -0.25
N TRP A 50 -9.30 11.02 -1.49
CA TRP A 50 -8.96 9.93 -2.41
C TRP A 50 -7.60 9.32 -2.06
N LEU A 51 -7.62 8.04 -1.74
CA LEU A 51 -6.47 7.18 -1.56
C LEU A 51 -6.28 6.30 -2.80
N ILE A 52 -5.03 6.17 -3.22
CA ILE A 52 -4.60 5.45 -4.41
C ILE A 52 -3.79 4.27 -3.92
N LEU A 53 -4.36 3.08 -4.03
CA LEU A 53 -3.64 1.82 -3.80
C LEU A 53 -2.98 1.43 -5.12
N GLU A 54 -1.66 1.47 -5.18
CA GLU A 54 -0.89 1.17 -6.38
C GLU A 54 0.26 0.20 -6.07
N ARG A 55 0.63 -0.62 -7.04
CA ARG A 55 1.78 -1.52 -6.92
C ARG A 55 3.06 -0.70 -6.95
N ASP A 56 3.96 -0.90 -6.00
CA ASP A 56 5.28 -0.27 -6.00
C ASP A 56 6.11 -0.88 -7.14
N PRO A 57 6.52 -0.06 -8.14
CA PRO A 57 7.27 -0.56 -9.29
C PRO A 57 8.71 -0.95 -8.94
N ASN A 58 9.24 -0.48 -7.81
CA ASN A 58 10.58 -0.78 -7.31
C ASN A 58 10.58 -1.93 -6.30
N TRP A 59 9.44 -2.58 -6.06
CA TRP A 59 9.39 -3.71 -5.14
C TRP A 59 10.26 -4.86 -5.65
N ARG A 60 11.37 -5.08 -4.94
CA ARG A 60 12.21 -6.26 -5.09
C ARG A 60 11.83 -7.25 -4.00
N PHE A 61 11.34 -8.42 -4.41
CA PHE A 61 11.24 -9.55 -3.49
C PHE A 61 12.65 -9.83 -2.98
N THR A 62 12.90 -9.47 -1.73
CA THR A 62 14.09 -9.93 -1.01
C THR A 62 13.62 -11.13 -0.21
N PRO A 63 13.87 -12.37 -0.66
CA PRO A 63 13.61 -13.52 0.19
C PRO A 63 14.38 -13.29 1.48
N GLY A 64 13.70 -13.43 2.63
CA GLY A 64 14.40 -13.57 3.90
C GLY A 64 15.37 -14.77 3.79
N PRO A 65 16.48 -14.77 4.55
CA PRO A 65 17.33 -15.95 4.60
C PRO A 65 16.46 -17.17 4.92
N PRO A 66 16.68 -18.32 4.27
CA PRO A 66 15.92 -19.52 4.59
C PRO A 66 16.08 -19.80 6.08
N ASP A 67 14.94 -19.85 6.80
CA ASP A 67 14.88 -20.34 8.17
C ASP A 67 15.52 -21.75 8.16
N ARG A 68 16.61 -21.90 8.92
CA ARG A 68 17.47 -23.09 8.91
C ARG A 68 17.10 -24.02 10.05
#